data_AF-A0A4R6EID3-F1
#
_entry.id   AF-A0A4R6EID3-F1
#
_cell.length_a   1.000
_cell.length_b   1.000
_cell.length_c   1.000
_cell.angle_alpha   90.00
_cell.angle_beta   90.00
_cell.angle_gamma   90.00
#
_symmetry.space_group_name_H-M   'P 1'
#
loop_
_entity.id
_entity.type
_entity.pdbx_description
1 polymer ?
#
loop_
_entity_poly.entity_id
_entity_poly.type
_entity_poly.pdbx_seq_one_letter_code
_entity_poly.pdbx_strand_id
1 'polypeptide(L)' 'MWYWNPIDCNEGISGVHDISHCVEINDDSHHFKTLPTPYGMTWASDKNNLPTLVDIPDVEPVEPNINLLHQ' A
#
# COMPACT_ATOMS: atom_id res chain seq x y z
N MET A 1 -0.98 -7.11 17.89
CA MET A 1 0.02 -7.69 16.97
C MET A 1 -0.66 -8.00 15.65
N TRP A 2 -0.07 -7.59 14.53
CA TRP A 2 -0.61 -7.78 13.19
C TRP A 2 0.52 -7.97 12.17
N TYR A 3 0.18 -8.30 10.92
CA TYR A 3 1.17 -8.56 9.87
C TYR A 3 1.06 -7.52 8.75
N TRP A 4 2.19 -6.97 8.34
CA TRP A 4 2.29 -6.08 7.18
C TRP A 4 2.85 -6.84 5.98
N ASN A 5 2.13 -6.82 4.86
CA ASN A 5 2.64 -7.34 3.59
C ASN A 5 3.39 -6.22 2.85
N PRO A 6 4.72 -6.32 2.72
CA PRO A 6 5.49 -5.24 2.11
C PRO A 6 5.40 -5.15 0.59
N ILE A 7 4.89 -6.21 -0.07
CA ILE A 7 4.72 -6.27 -1.52
C ILE A 7 3.43 -5.56 -1.90
N ASP A 8 2.32 -5.94 -1.26
CA ASP A 8 1.00 -5.39 -1.54
C ASP A 8 0.75 -4.05 -0.80
N CYS A 9 1.66 -3.68 0.10
CA CYS A 9 1.56 -2.51 0.97
C CYS A 9 0.22 -2.47 1.73
N ASN A 10 -0.14 -3.60 2.36
CA ASN A 10 -1.41 -3.76 3.06
C ASN A 10 -1.30 -4.76 4.23
N GLU A 11 -2.39 -4.93 5.00
CA GLU A 11 -2.46 -5.89 6.09
C GLU A 11 -2.46 -7.34 5.58
N GLY A 12 -1.54 -8.14 6.10
CA GLY A 12 -1.58 -9.60 6.04
C GLY A 12 -2.56 -10.16 7.07
N ILE A 13 -3.58 -10.89 6.62
CA ILE A 13 -4.58 -11.51 7.50
C ILE A 13 -4.23 -13.00 7.60
N SER A 14 -3.84 -13.44 8.81
CA SER A 14 -3.52 -14.85 9.06
C SER A 14 -4.74 -15.75 8.79
N GLY A 15 -4.52 -16.87 8.10
CA GLY A 15 -5.58 -17.79 7.67
C GLY A 15 -6.32 -17.37 6.40
N VAL A 16 -6.03 -16.18 5.86
CA VAL A 16 -6.57 -15.70 4.57
C VAL A 16 -5.43 -15.49 3.55
N HIS A 17 -4.37 -14.82 3.97
CA HIS A 17 -3.18 -14.57 3.16
C HIS A 17 -2.03 -15.49 3.56
N ASP A 18 -1.10 -15.73 2.63
CA ASP A 18 0.21 -16.28 2.99
C ASP A 18 1.03 -15.19 3.69
N ILE A 19 1.22 -15.37 5.01
CA ILE A 19 1.92 -14.42 5.86
C ILE A 19 3.43 -14.69 5.96
N SER A 20 3.97 -15.71 5.27
CA SER A 20 5.39 -16.08 5.35
C SER A 20 6.37 -14.98 4.91
N HIS A 21 5.89 -14.05 4.08
CA HIS A 21 6.63 -12.88 3.60
C HIS A 21 6.25 -11.57 4.29
N CYS A 22 5.32 -11.61 5.25
CA CYS A 22 4.89 -10.44 5.98
C CYS A 22 5.85 -10.11 7.14
N VAL A 23 5.90 -8.82 7.50
CA VAL A 23 6.59 -8.34 8.69
C VAL A 23 5.61 -8.31 9.86
N GLU A 24 6.01 -8.90 10.99
CA GLU A 24 5.21 -8.83 12.22
C GLU A 24 5.37 -7.46 12.88
N ILE A 25 4.25 -6.79 13.13
CA ILE A 25 4.18 -5.49 13.78
C ILE A 25 3.55 -5.67 15.17
N ASN A 26 4.32 -5.37 16.20
CA ASN A 26 3.85 -5.39 17.58
C ASN A 26 3.45 -4.00 18.07
N ASP A 27 2.61 -3.34 17.29
CA ASP A 27 2.03 -2.02 17.61
C ASP A 27 0.60 -1.94 17.05
N ASP A 28 -0.38 -2.11 17.93
CA ASP A 28 -1.80 -2.00 17.57
C ASP A 28 -2.29 -0.54 17.49
N SER A 29 -1.48 0.42 17.95
CA SER A 29 -1.77 1.85 17.87
C SER A 29 -1.24 2.50 16.59
N HIS A 30 -0.52 1.75 15.76
CA HIS A 30 0.06 2.22 14.52
C HIS A 30 -0.98 2.92 13.63
N HIS A 31 -0.61 4.05 13.03
CA HIS A 31 -1.53 4.92 12.29
C HIS A 31 -2.30 4.19 11.17
N PHE A 32 -1.66 3.23 10.50
CA PHE A 32 -2.32 2.38 9.50
C PHE A 32 -3.58 1.67 10.03
N LYS A 33 -3.60 1.29 11.32
CA LYS A 33 -4.71 0.56 11.95
C LYS A 33 -5.76 1.50 12.55
N THR A 34 -5.36 2.70 12.95
CA THR A 34 -6.18 3.57 13.82
C THR A 34 -6.71 4.81 13.12
N LEU A 35 -6.09 5.23 12.01
CA LEU A 35 -6.43 6.46 11.30
C LEU A 35 -6.71 6.18 9.81
N PRO A 36 -7.58 6.97 9.17
CA PRO A 36 -7.71 6.92 7.73
C PRO A 36 -6.42 7.40 7.05
N THR A 37 -6.10 6.82 5.89
CA THR A 37 -5.00 7.31 5.04
C THR A 37 -5.26 8.78 4.66
N PRO A 38 -4.32 9.70 4.90
CA PRO A 38 -4.48 11.09 4.51
C PRO A 38 -4.70 11.27 3.02
N TYR A 39 -5.45 12.31 2.63
CA TYR A 39 -5.68 12.65 1.23
C TYR A 39 -4.37 12.95 0.50
N GLY A 40 -4.23 12.44 -0.73
CA GLY A 40 -3.01 12.61 -1.53
C GLY A 40 -1.85 11.72 -1.11
N MET A 41 -2.04 10.84 -0.11
CA MET A 41 -1.01 9.90 0.35
C MET A 41 -1.45 8.45 0.16
N THR A 42 -0.48 7.55 0.11
CA THR A 42 -0.67 6.10 0.14
C THR A 42 0.29 5.46 1.13
N TRP A 43 -0.04 4.27 1.61
CA TRP A 43 0.89 3.45 2.36
C TRP A 43 1.83 2.72 1.41
N ALA A 44 3.09 2.63 1.80
CA ALA A 44 4.15 1.93 1.11
C ALA A 44 5.07 1.24 2.15
N SER A 45 6.05 0.50 1.66
CA SER A 45 7.10 -0.10 2.49
C SER A 45 8.37 0.73 2.46
N ASP A 46 8.94 0.99 3.63
CA ASP A 46 10.27 1.59 3.73
C ASP A 46 11.38 0.58 3.38
N LYS A 47 12.65 1.00 3.49
CA LYS A 47 13.81 0.13 3.25
C LYS A 47 13.91 -1.09 4.18
N ASN A 48 13.17 -1.10 5.28
CA ASN A 48 13.12 -2.18 6.26
C ASN A 48 11.83 -3.01 6.14
N ASN A 49 11.05 -2.82 5.06
CA ASN A 49 9.74 -3.44 4.84
C ASN A 49 8.69 -3.06 5.90
N LEU A 50 8.81 -1.89 6.53
CA LEU A 50 7.83 -1.37 7.48
C LEU A 50 6.86 -0.40 6.80
N PRO A 51 5.60 -0.34 7.27
CA PRO A 51 4.61 0.58 6.71
C PRO A 51 5.02 2.04 6.90
N THR A 52 5.04 2.81 5.82
CA THR A 52 5.31 4.25 5.81
C THR A 52 4.31 4.96 4.89
N LEU A 53 3.96 6.21 5.22
CA LEU A 53 3.16 7.05 4.33
C LEU A 53 4.08 7.72 3.30
N VAL A 54 3.64 7.74 2.05
CA VAL A 54 4.29 8.44 0.94
C VAL A 54 3.23 9.22 0.16
N ASP A 55 3.65 10.27 -0.54
CA ASP A 55 2.77 10.97 -1.46
C ASP A 55 2.37 10.03 -2.61
N ILE A 56 1.11 10.11 -3.05
CA ILE A 56 0.69 9.46 -4.28
C ILE A 56 1.49 10.14 -5.40
N PRO A 57 2.29 9.39 -6.18
CA PRO A 57 3.01 9.99 -7.29
C PRO A 57 1.99 10.63 -8.24
N ASP A 58 2.26 11.86 -8.66
CA ASP A 58 1.49 12.51 -9.72
C ASP A 58 1.57 11.63 -10.96
N VAL A 59 0.53 10.82 -11.18
CA VAL A 59 0.34 10.13 -12.44
C VAL A 59 -0.08 11.19 -13.43
N GLU A 60 0.84 11.59 -14.32
CA GLU A 60 0.45 12.38 -15.48
C GLU A 60 -0.69 11.63 -16.20
N PRO A 61 -1.80 12.30 -16.52
CA PRO A 61 -2.92 11.65 -17.18
C PRO A 61 -2.42 11.06 -18.50
N VAL A 62 -2.57 9.74 -18.64
CA VAL A 62 -2.39 9.09 -19.95
C VAL A 62 -3.50 9.64 -20.84
N GLU A 63 -3.15 10.56 -21.74
CA GLU A 63 -4.10 11.03 -22.75
C GLU A 63 -4.59 9.81 -23.55
N PRO A 64 -5.91 9.60 -23.68
CA PRO A 64 -6.42 8.51 -24.49
C PRO A 64 -5.92 8.70 -25.93
N ASN A 65 -5.19 7.71 -26.45
CA ASN A 65 -4.70 7.74 -27.83
C ASN A 65 -5.89 7.62 -28.79
N ILE A 66 -6.43 8.77 -29.20
CA ILE A 66 -7.62 8.88 -30.05
C ILE A 66 -7.37 8.33 -31.48
N ASN A 67 -6.14 7.96 -31.83
CA ASN A 67 -5.78 7.44 -33.16
C ASN A 67 -6.08 5.94 -33.35
N LEU A 68 -6.58 5.21 -32.35
CA LEU A 68 -6.99 3.80 -32.52
C LEU A 68 -8.48 3.59 -32.83
N LEU A 69 -9.29 4.65 -32.95
CA LEU A 69 -10.73 4.53 -33.25
C LEU A 69 -11.08 4.51 -34.75
N HIS A 70 -10.09 4.56 -35.66
CA HIS A 70 -10.33 4.60 -37.12
C HIS A 70 -9.59 3.52 -37.93
N GLN A 71 -9.51 2.27 -37.44
CA GLN A 71 -9.13 1.12 -38.27
C GLN A 71 -10.29 0.15 -38.46
#